data_AF-A0A7K6W373-F1
#
_entry.id   AF-A0A7K6W373-F1
#
_cell.length_a   1.000
_cell.length_b   1.000
_cell.length_c   1.000
_cell.angle_alpha   90.00
_cell.angle_beta   90.00
_cell.angle_gamma   90.00
#
_symmetry.space_group_name_H-M   'P 1'
#
loop_
_entity.id
_entity.type
_entity.pdbx_description
1 polymer ?
#
loop_
_entity_poly.entity_id
_entity_poly.type
_entity_poly.pdbx_seq_one_letter_code
_entity_poly.pdbx_strand_id
1 'polypeptide(L)'
;QFRGDQKQVTGFWTFWNTQTCICALTIQPSDVLVCPLRPVERFRDLCPEEVADLFCTAQRVGNVVEKHFCSTSLTISIQDGPEAGQTVKHVHVHVLPRRAGDFSRNDDVYEEVR
;
A
#
# COMPACT_ATOMS: atom_id res chain seq x y z
N GLN A 1 2.03 -7.73 18.96
CA GLN A 1 0.71 -8.38 19.00
C GLN A 1 -0.27 -7.48 18.26
N PHE A 2 -0.64 -7.83 17.04
CA PHE A 2 -1.49 -7.01 16.17
C PHE A 2 -2.94 -7.06 16.69
N ARG A 3 -3.52 -5.92 17.05
CA ARG A 3 -4.94 -5.80 17.41
C ARG A 3 -5.63 -4.91 16.39
N GLY A 4 -6.42 -5.54 15.53
CA GLY A 4 -7.34 -4.98 14.55
C GLY A 4 -8.18 -6.14 14.01
N ASP A 5 -9.47 -5.92 13.80
CA ASP A 5 -10.41 -6.98 13.38
C ASP A 5 -9.96 -7.60 12.06
N GLN A 6 -9.43 -8.82 12.13
CA GLN A 6 -9.05 -9.59 10.96
C GLN A 6 -10.32 -10.01 10.22
N LYS A 7 -10.55 -9.45 9.03
CA LYS A 7 -11.54 -9.96 8.09
C LYS A 7 -10.83 -10.46 6.85
N GLN A 8 -11.05 -11.73 6.53
CA GLN A 8 -10.57 -12.34 5.31
C GLN A 8 -11.47 -11.89 4.16
N VAL A 9 -10.95 -11.04 3.27
CA VAL A 9 -11.55 -10.77 1.97
C VAL A 9 -10.72 -11.58 0.97
N THR A 10 -11.38 -12.47 0.22
CA THR A 10 -10.81 -13.39 -0.79
C THR A 10 -9.35 -13.11 -1.18
N GLY A 11 -8.42 -13.91 -0.66
CA GLY A 11 -7.01 -13.88 -1.05
C GLY A 11 -6.11 -12.86 -0.34
N PHE A 12 -6.64 -11.93 0.47
CA PHE A 12 -5.87 -10.89 1.14
C PHE A 12 -6.03 -10.91 2.66
N TRP A 13 -4.93 -10.69 3.38
CA TRP A 13 -4.95 -10.49 4.83
C TRP A 13 -5.17 -9.00 5.12
N THR A 14 -6.28 -8.66 5.77
CA THR A 14 -6.59 -7.29 6.19
C THR A 14 -5.96 -7.03 7.55
N PHE A 15 -5.01 -6.10 7.64
CA PHE A 15 -4.29 -5.85 8.90
C PHE A 15 -4.83 -4.66 9.67
N TRP A 16 -5.44 -3.69 8.99
CA TRP A 16 -5.88 -2.43 9.59
C TRP A 16 -7.09 -1.86 8.83
N ASN A 17 -8.07 -1.35 9.57
CA ASN A 17 -9.25 -0.67 9.04
C ASN A 17 -9.46 0.64 9.80
N THR A 18 -9.51 1.76 9.08
CA THR A 18 -9.91 3.08 9.62
C THR A 18 -11.35 3.39 9.21
N GLN A 19 -11.81 4.62 9.39
CA GLN A 19 -13.15 5.00 8.97
C GLN A 19 -13.30 5.01 7.44
N THR A 20 -12.21 5.28 6.69
CA THR A 20 -12.28 5.39 5.23
C THR A 20 -11.25 4.54 4.48
N CYS A 21 -10.31 3.84 5.14
CA CYS A 21 -9.25 3.07 4.49
C CYS A 21 -9.08 1.64 5.04
N ILE A 22 -8.65 0.75 4.14
CA ILE A 22 -8.24 -0.63 4.39
C ILE A 22 -6.75 -0.78 4.10
N CYS A 23 -6.05 -1.61 4.88
CA CYS A 23 -4.70 -2.09 4.58
C CYS A 23 -4.70 -3.61 4.31
N ALA A 24 -4.14 -4.02 3.17
CA ALA A 24 -4.02 -5.41 2.73
C ALA A 24 -2.57 -5.77 2.33
N LEU A 25 -2.06 -6.93 2.76
CA LEU A 25 -0.76 -7.46 2.31
C LEU A 25 -0.97 -8.33 1.06
N THR A 26 -0.16 -8.13 0.03
CA THR A 26 -0.16 -8.98 -1.17
C THR A 26 0.77 -10.18 -0.99
N ILE A 27 0.61 -11.19 -1.86
CA ILE A 27 1.29 -12.50 -1.76
C ILE A 27 2.74 -12.44 -2.27
N GLN A 28 3.13 -11.36 -2.98
CA GLN A 28 4.55 -11.11 -3.28
C GLN A 28 5.24 -10.63 -2.00
N PRO A 29 6.45 -11.12 -1.68
CA PRO A 29 6.96 -11.13 -0.32
C PRO A 29 7.55 -9.76 0.05
N SER A 30 6.72 -8.71 0.14
CA SER A 30 6.97 -7.48 0.91
C SER A 30 6.01 -6.32 0.61
N ASP A 31 5.19 -6.37 -0.44
CA ASP A 31 4.36 -5.22 -0.82
C ASP A 31 2.99 -5.19 -0.11
N VAL A 32 2.74 -4.08 0.58
CA VAL A 32 1.47 -3.80 1.26
C VAL A 32 0.72 -2.71 0.52
N LEU A 33 -0.56 -2.96 0.27
CA LEU A 33 -1.47 -2.01 -0.33
C LEU A 33 -2.32 -1.34 0.75
N VAL A 34 -2.40 0.00 0.69
CA VAL A 34 -3.38 0.78 1.46
C VAL A 34 -4.37 1.40 0.50
N CYS A 35 -5.65 1.08 0.66
CA CYS A 35 -6.70 1.45 -0.28
C CYS A 35 -7.87 2.11 0.47
N PRO A 36 -8.58 3.09 -0.12
CA PRO A 36 -9.82 3.59 0.45
C PRO A 36 -10.90 2.50 0.42
N LEU A 37 -11.79 2.50 1.42
CA LEU A 37 -12.98 1.64 1.48
C LEU A 37 -13.90 1.85 0.29
N ARG A 38 -14.05 3.11 -0.14
CA ARG A 38 -14.83 3.46 -1.33
C ARG A 38 -14.02 3.11 -2.59
N PRO A 39 -14.56 2.30 -3.51
CA PRO A 39 -13.87 1.94 -4.73
C PRO A 39 -13.89 3.11 -5.73
N VAL A 40 -12.81 3.89 -5.76
CA VAL A 40 -12.58 4.95 -6.75
C VAL A 40 -11.43 4.61 -7.66
N GLU A 41 -11.57 4.85 -8.96
CA GLU A 41 -10.54 4.51 -9.95
C GLU A 41 -9.36 5.49 -9.90
N ARG A 42 -9.63 6.79 -9.76
CA ARG A 42 -8.61 7.84 -9.86
C ARG A 42 -8.42 8.59 -8.54
N PHE A 43 -7.18 8.98 -8.26
CA PHE A 43 -6.81 9.73 -7.06
C PHE A 43 -7.60 11.04 -6.93
N ARG A 44 -7.86 11.71 -8.05
CA ARG A 44 -8.66 12.94 -8.11
C ARG A 44 -10.12 12.76 -7.67
N ASP A 45 -10.63 11.53 -7.62
CA ASP A 45 -12.01 11.22 -7.27
C ASP A 45 -12.18 10.98 -5.75
N LEU A 46 -11.09 11.05 -4.98
CA LEU A 46 -11.10 11.02 -3.52
C LEU A 46 -11.59 12.34 -2.94
N CYS A 47 -12.34 12.28 -1.85
CA CYS A 47 -12.61 13.47 -1.06
C CYS A 47 -11.40 13.83 -0.17
N PRO A 48 -11.28 15.08 0.31
CA PRO A 48 -10.15 15.50 1.14
C PRO A 48 -9.94 14.65 2.40
N GLU A 49 -11.03 14.18 3.01
CA GLU A 49 -11.00 13.31 4.20
C GLU A 49 -10.39 11.94 3.87
N GLU A 50 -10.75 11.36 2.73
CA GLU A 50 -10.18 10.09 2.26
C GLU A 50 -8.70 10.25 1.92
N VAL A 51 -8.29 11.35 1.27
CA VAL A 51 -6.87 11.62 0.99
C VAL A 51 -6.08 11.69 2.29
N ALA A 52 -6.57 12.43 3.29
CA ALA A 52 -5.90 12.55 4.57
C ALA A 52 -5.79 11.20 5.29
N ASP A 53 -6.88 10.43 5.36
CA ASP A 53 -6.90 9.13 6.03
C ASP A 53 -6.05 8.09 5.29
N LEU A 54 -6.03 8.11 3.95
CA LEU A 54 -5.22 7.23 3.10
C LEU A 54 -3.74 7.37 3.41
N PHE A 55 -3.22 8.61 3.40
CA PHE A 55 -1.80 8.84 3.67
C PHE A 55 -1.43 8.74 5.16
N CYS A 56 -2.34 9.09 6.08
CA CYS A 56 -2.14 8.81 7.51
C CYS A 56 -2.02 7.30 7.76
N THR A 57 -2.86 6.50 7.09
CA THR A 57 -2.83 5.04 7.19
C THR A 57 -1.57 4.48 6.55
N ALA A 58 -1.19 4.95 5.35
CA ALA A 58 0.04 4.55 4.68
C ALA A 58 1.29 4.83 5.53
N GLN A 59 1.35 5.99 6.21
CA GLN A 59 2.45 6.31 7.13
C GLN A 59 2.52 5.30 8.31
N ARG A 60 1.38 5.00 8.94
CA ARG A 60 1.32 4.06 10.07
C ARG A 60 1.72 2.65 9.65
N VAL A 61 1.20 2.20 8.51
CA VAL A 61 1.53 0.91 7.90
C VAL A 61 3.01 0.85 7.55
N GLY A 62 3.56 1.89 6.92
CA GLY A 62 4.97 2.01 6.60
C GLY A 62 5.88 1.77 7.80
N ASN A 63 5.61 2.42 8.93
CA ASN A 63 6.38 2.22 10.17
C ASN A 63 6.36 0.76 10.66
N VAL A 64 5.22 0.08 10.52
CA VAL A 64 5.06 -1.32 10.94
C VAL A 64 5.78 -2.25 9.96
N VAL A 65 5.59 -2.05 8.66
CA VAL A 65 6.20 -2.82 7.57
C VAL A 65 7.72 -2.70 7.65
N GLU A 66 8.26 -1.48 7.75
CA GLU A 66 9.70 -1.26 7.79
C GLU A 66 10.35 -2.01 8.96
N LYS A 67 9.74 -1.91 10.14
CA LYS A 67 10.21 -2.62 11.34
C LYS A 67 10.06 -4.13 11.21
N HIS A 68 8.95 -4.62 10.65
CA HIS A 68 8.68 -6.04 10.53
C HIS A 68 9.66 -6.74 9.57
N PHE A 69 9.99 -6.09 8.45
CA PHE A 69 10.91 -6.62 7.45
C PHE A 69 12.38 -6.27 7.71
N CYS A 70 12.69 -5.62 8.84
CA CYS A 70 14.04 -5.15 9.18
C CYS A 70 14.68 -4.34 8.03
N SER A 71 13.88 -3.56 7.32
CA SER A 71 14.33 -2.67 6.26
C SER A 71 14.79 -1.33 6.82
N THR A 72 15.41 -0.49 5.98
CA THR A 72 15.97 0.81 6.39
C THR A 72 15.32 1.98 5.67
N SER A 73 14.44 1.70 4.71
CA SER A 73 13.74 2.68 3.91
C SER A 73 12.43 2.09 3.39
N LEU A 74 11.59 2.93 2.78
CA LEU A 74 10.34 2.52 2.12
C LEU A 74 10.25 3.17 0.73
N THR A 75 9.69 2.44 -0.23
CA THR A 75 9.11 3.01 -1.45
C THR A 75 7.61 3.15 -1.23
N ILE A 76 7.11 4.36 -1.37
CA ILE A 76 5.68 4.69 -1.30
C ILE A 76 5.25 5.15 -2.69
N SER A 77 4.30 4.48 -3.33
CA SER A 77 3.90 4.82 -4.70
C SER A 77 2.40 4.67 -4.95
N ILE A 78 1.88 5.46 -5.90
CA ILE A 78 0.51 5.35 -6.43
C ILE A 78 0.62 5.36 -7.95
N GLN A 79 -0.02 4.39 -8.60
CA GLN A 79 -0.15 4.34 -10.05
C GLN A 79 -1.55 4.84 -10.42
N ASP A 80 -1.70 6.14 -10.63
CA ASP A 80 -2.99 6.78 -10.90
C ASP A 80 -3.35 6.77 -12.39
N GLY A 81 -3.88 5.65 -12.86
CA GLY A 81 -4.37 5.45 -14.23
C GLY A 81 -3.56 4.44 -15.05
N PRO A 82 -4.10 3.97 -16.20
CA PRO A 82 -3.49 2.89 -16.98
C PRO A 82 -2.07 3.18 -17.45
N GLU A 83 -1.81 4.41 -17.90
CA GLU A 83 -0.49 4.84 -18.39
C GLU A 83 0.53 5.01 -17.26
N ALA A 84 0.08 5.09 -16.01
CA ALA A 84 0.93 5.09 -14.81
C ALA A 84 1.22 3.67 -14.29
N GLY A 85 0.65 2.63 -14.91
CA GLY A 85 0.84 1.23 -14.52
C GLY A 85 -0.37 0.57 -13.88
N GLN A 86 -1.46 1.30 -13.61
CA GLN A 86 -2.61 0.79 -12.85
C GLN A 86 -3.25 -0.45 -13.48
N THR A 87 -3.17 -1.58 -12.79
CA THR A 87 -3.79 -2.85 -13.22
C THR A 87 -5.18 -3.07 -12.63
N VAL A 88 -5.39 -2.69 -11.37
CA VAL A 88 -6.69 -2.71 -10.68
C VAL A 88 -7.27 -1.30 -10.62
N LYS A 89 -8.50 -1.11 -11.13
CA LYS A 89 -9.22 0.17 -11.19
C LYS A 89 -9.76 0.63 -9.83
N HIS A 90 -8.89 0.69 -8.84
CA HIS A 90 -9.14 1.18 -7.50
C HIS A 90 -7.86 1.83 -6.98
N VAL A 91 -7.92 3.04 -6.46
CA VAL A 91 -6.76 3.72 -5.87
C VAL A 91 -6.16 2.86 -4.77
N HIS A 92 -4.85 2.67 -4.81
CA HIS A 92 -4.10 2.03 -3.75
C HIS A 92 -2.69 2.62 -3.67
N VAL A 93 -2.16 2.67 -2.46
CA VAL A 93 -0.79 3.06 -2.17
C VAL A 93 0.02 1.81 -1.95
N HIS A 94 1.05 1.59 -2.75
CA HIS A 94 2.07 0.58 -2.49
C HIS A 94 2.99 1.06 -1.39
N VAL A 95 3.27 0.18 -0.43
CA VAL A 95 4.17 0.39 0.69
C VAL A 95 5.17 -0.77 0.68
N LEU A 96 6.30 -0.53 0.00
CA LEU A 96 7.33 -1.53 -0.22
C LEU A 96 8.55 -1.25 0.68
N PRO A 97 8.93 -2.15 1.60
CA PRO A 97 10.15 -2.01 2.40
C PRO A 97 11.41 -2.16 1.55
N ARG A 98 12.40 -1.30 1.80
CA ARG A 98 13.64 -1.17 1.04
C ARG A 98 14.89 -1.30 1.91
N ARG A 99 15.93 -1.93 1.38
CA ARG A 99 17.25 -2.03 2.03
C ARG A 99 18.36 -1.93 1.00
N ALA A 100 19.57 -1.59 1.45
CA ALA A 100 20.73 -1.56 0.55
C ALA A 100 20.90 -2.90 -0.19
N GLY A 101 20.99 -2.84 -1.52
CA GLY A 101 21.21 -4.01 -2.37
C GLY A 101 19.98 -4.91 -2.56
N ASP A 102 18.76 -4.44 -2.23
CA ASP A 102 17.53 -5.17 -2.54
C ASP A 102 17.27 -5.33 -4.04
N PHE A 103 17.67 -4.34 -4.85
CA PHE A 103 17.69 -4.41 -6.30
C PHE A 103 19.10 -4.18 -6.86
N SER A 104 19.40 -4.82 -7.99
CA SER A 104 20.66 -4.63 -8.72
C SER A 104 20.78 -3.21 -9.27
N ARG A 105 19.67 -2.65 -9.76
CA ARG A 105 19.51 -1.24 -10.13
C ARG A 105 18.32 -0.70 -9.35
N ASN A 106 18.46 0.47 -8.74
CA ASN A 106 17.41 1.02 -7.88
C ASN A 106 16.07 1.23 -8.61
N ASP A 107 16.11 1.54 -9.91
CA ASP A 107 14.93 1.77 -10.72
C ASP A 107 14.21 0.47 -11.13
N ASP A 108 14.79 -0.71 -10.87
CA ASP A 108 14.09 -1.98 -11.08
C ASP A 108 12.85 -2.10 -10.17
N VAL A 109 12.75 -1.25 -9.12
CA VAL A 109 11.58 -1.14 -8.24
C VAL A 109 10.29 -0.85 -8.99
N TYR A 110 10.35 -0.15 -10.14
CA TYR A 110 9.16 0.20 -10.93
C TYR A 110 8.48 -1.02 -11.57
N GLU A 111 9.23 -2.11 -11.78
CA GLU A 111 8.64 -3.38 -12.24
C GLU A 111 8.05 -4.18 -11.08
N GLU A 112 8.55 -4.02 -9.85
CA GLU A 112 8.04 -4.73 -8.67
C GLU A 112 6.69 -4.15 -8.20
N VAL A 113 6.51 -2.82 -8.26
CA VAL A 113 5.28 -2.16 -7.78
C VAL A 113 4.16 -2.14 -8.83
N ARG A 114 4.26 -2.92 -9.91
CA ARG A 114 3.33 -2.91 -11.06
C ARG A 114 2.09 -3.79 -10.85
#